data_AF-A0A952VKL5-F1
#
_entry.id   AF-A0A952VKL5-F1
#
_cell.length_a   1.000
_cell.length_b   1.000
_cell.length_c   1.000
_cell.angle_alpha   90.00
_cell.angle_beta   90.00
_cell.angle_gamma   90.00
#
_symmetry.space_group_name_H-M   'P 1'
#
loop_
_entity.id
_entity.type
_entity.pdbx_description
1 polymer ?
#
loop_
_entity_poly.entity_id
_entity_poly.type
_entity_poly.pdbx_seq_one_letter_code
_entity_poly.pdbx_strand_id
1 'polypeptide(L)'
;MERPDQEPRPERTESFRVDADGSLVRSVVPRVGSPYEHRCTMWAFKRVCWRFDEHGEGDTVETLAAAAQIPVTQAATALAFLLERGIVTTERRKNFPATIDVHLDGMTEYHALREKGPEPADAD
;
A
#
# COMPACT_ATOMS: atom_id res chain seq x y z
N MET A 1 33.36 18.71 -25.23
CA MET A 1 32.41 19.16 -24.19
C MET A 1 31.65 17.93 -23.74
N GLU A 2 32.25 17.16 -22.83
CA GLU A 2 31.62 15.98 -22.24
C GLU A 2 30.49 16.48 -21.33
N ARG A 3 29.27 15.97 -21.56
CA ARG A 3 28.16 16.20 -20.63
C ARG A 3 28.57 15.49 -19.34
N PRO A 4 28.60 16.16 -18.17
CA PRO A 4 28.93 15.47 -16.93
C PRO A 4 27.94 14.31 -16.76
N ASP A 5 28.48 13.16 -16.37
CA ASP A 5 27.72 11.98 -15.97
C ASP A 5 26.54 12.43 -15.10
N GLN A 6 25.33 12.34 -15.66
CA GLN A 6 24.14 12.59 -14.89
C GLN A 6 24.02 11.44 -13.91
N GLU A 7 24.14 11.74 -12.61
CA GLU A 7 23.76 10.81 -11.55
C GLU A 7 22.41 10.18 -11.91
N PRO A 8 22.29 8.84 -11.86
CA PRO A 8 21.04 8.17 -12.17
C PRO A 8 19.95 8.76 -11.29
N ARG A 9 18.88 9.24 -11.94
CA ARG A 9 17.78 9.88 -11.24
C ARG A 9 17.24 8.91 -10.19
N PRO A 10 17.08 9.32 -8.92
CA PRO A 10 16.63 8.41 -7.87
C PRO A 10 15.28 7.80 -8.25
N GLU A 11 15.17 6.48 -8.07
CA GLU A 11 13.91 5.78 -8.28
C GLU A 11 12.87 6.21 -7.25
N ARG A 12 11.59 6.00 -7.55
CA ARG A 12 10.54 6.22 -6.57
C ARG A 12 10.61 5.07 -5.57
N THR A 13 10.85 5.38 -4.30
CA THR A 13 10.84 4.38 -3.23
C THR A 13 9.57 4.52 -2.41
N GLU A 14 9.01 3.39 -2.00
CA GLU A 14 7.90 3.35 -1.03
C GLU A 14 8.16 2.30 0.04
N SER A 15 7.68 2.57 1.25
CA SER A 15 7.77 1.67 2.39
C SER A 15 6.48 1.71 3.20
N PHE A 16 6.27 0.67 3.99
CA PHE A 16 5.08 0.50 4.81
C PHE A 16 5.46 0.27 6.26
N ARG A 17 4.63 0.78 7.18
CA ARG A 17 4.67 0.44 8.60
C ARG A 17 3.27 0.46 9.19
N VAL A 18 3.10 -0.10 10.37
CA VAL A 18 1.92 0.12 11.19
C VAL A 18 2.29 1.08 12.31
N ASP A 19 1.58 2.19 12.45
CA ASP A 19 1.82 3.16 13.52
C ASP A 19 1.23 2.70 14.87
N ALA A 20 1.49 3.48 15.93
CA ALA A 20 1.06 3.16 17.29
C ALA A 20 -0.48 3.09 17.44
N ASP A 21 -1.22 3.79 16.58
CA ASP A 21 -2.69 3.77 16.55
C ASP A 21 -3.25 2.60 15.71
N GLY A 22 -2.36 1.78 15.13
CA GLY A 22 -2.71 0.65 14.28
C GLY A 22 -3.06 1.04 12.85
N SER A 23 -2.72 2.24 12.39
CA SER A 23 -2.92 2.61 10.99
C SER A 23 -1.79 2.08 10.12
N LEU A 24 -2.13 1.52 8.97
CA LEU A 24 -1.18 1.21 7.90
C LEU A 24 -0.71 2.53 7.28
N VAL A 25 0.56 2.84 7.42
CA VAL A 25 1.21 4.03 6.87
C VAL A 25 2.03 3.65 5.66
N ARG A 26 1.82 4.36 4.56
CA ARG A 26 2.66 4.31 3.36
C ARG A 26 3.49 5.57 3.28
N SER A 27 4.81 5.42 3.31
CA SER A 27 5.78 6.49 3.10
C SER A 27 6.28 6.43 1.66
N VAL A 28 6.33 7.57 0.99
CA VAL A 28 6.78 7.67 -0.41
C VAL A 28 7.85 8.73 -0.54
N VAL A 29 8.98 8.33 -1.13
CA VAL A 29 10.02 9.25 -1.61
C VAL A 29 9.85 9.36 -3.13
N PRO A 30 9.25 10.45 -3.63
CA PRO A 30 9.01 10.61 -5.06
C PRO A 30 10.29 10.98 -5.80
N ARG A 31 10.30 10.76 -7.12
CA ARG A 31 11.42 11.18 -8.00
C ARG A 31 11.62 12.70 -8.04
N VAL A 32 10.56 13.45 -7.77
CA VAL A 32 10.50 14.92 -7.76
C VAL A 32 9.49 15.32 -6.69
N GLY A 33 9.84 16.34 -5.91
CA GLY A 33 8.99 16.86 -4.82
C GLY A 33 9.41 16.32 -3.46
N SER A 34 8.60 16.62 -2.44
CA SER A 34 8.90 16.25 -1.06
C SER A 34 8.37 14.85 -0.74
N PRO A 35 9.05 14.10 0.14
CA PRO A 35 8.50 12.88 0.73
C PRO A 35 7.13 13.14 1.38
N TYR A 36 6.25 12.15 1.31
CA TYR A 36 4.92 12.25 1.89
C TYR A 36 4.46 10.92 2.47
N GLU A 37 3.45 11.00 3.35
CA GLU A 37 2.81 9.83 3.93
C GLU A 37 1.31 9.85 3.71
N HIS A 38 0.76 8.66 3.52
CA HIS A 38 -0.67 8.41 3.59
C HIS A 38 -0.95 7.35 4.65
N ARG A 39 -2.07 7.50 5.34
CA ARG A 39 -2.51 6.58 6.39
C ARG A 39 -3.81 5.92 5.99
N CYS A 40 -3.92 4.64 6.29
CA CYS A 40 -5.13 3.84 6.15
C CYS A 40 -5.42 3.20 7.51
N THR A 41 -6.62 3.42 8.03
CA THR A 41 -7.03 2.80 9.29
C THR A 41 -7.10 1.27 9.12
N MET A 42 -6.86 0.50 10.19
CA MET A 42 -7.02 -0.96 10.13
C MET A 42 -8.43 -1.37 9.65
N TRP A 43 -9.45 -0.62 10.04
CA TRP A 43 -10.82 -0.85 9.58
C TRP A 43 -10.96 -0.67 8.06
N ALA A 44 -10.46 0.44 7.50
CA ALA A 44 -10.50 0.68 6.06
C ALA A 44 -9.69 -0.37 5.29
N PHE A 45 -8.52 -0.78 5.82
CA PHE A 45 -7.71 -1.84 5.24
C PHE A 45 -8.49 -3.16 5.14
N LYS A 46 -9.15 -3.59 6.22
CA LYS A 46 -10.01 -4.79 6.22
C LYS A 46 -11.13 -4.70 5.19
N ARG A 47 -11.79 -3.53 5.07
CA ARG A 47 -12.87 -3.32 4.10
C ARG A 47 -12.40 -3.51 2.65
N VAL A 48 -11.18 -3.08 2.32
CA VAL A 48 -10.59 -3.35 0.99
C VAL A 48 -10.33 -4.84 0.79
N CYS A 49 -9.80 -5.53 1.80
CA CYS A 49 -9.54 -6.97 1.68
C CYS A 49 -10.83 -7.76 1.48
N TRP A 50 -11.86 -7.52 2.30
CA TRP A 50 -13.17 -8.16 2.14
C TRP A 50 -13.82 -7.85 0.80
N ARG A 51 -13.65 -6.65 0.26
CA ARG A 51 -14.17 -6.31 -1.08
C ARG A 51 -13.59 -7.24 -2.15
N PHE A 52 -12.31 -7.60 -2.05
CA PHE A 52 -11.70 -8.56 -2.95
C PHE A 52 -12.26 -9.97 -2.77
N ASP A 53 -12.43 -10.43 -1.54
CA ASP A 53 -12.97 -11.76 -1.25
C ASP A 53 -14.44 -11.91 -1.66
N GLU A 54 -15.24 -10.86 -1.48
CA GLU A 54 -16.68 -10.86 -1.80
C GLU A 54 -16.95 -10.78 -3.31
N HIS A 55 -16.10 -10.07 -4.06
CA HIS A 55 -16.35 -9.77 -5.47
C HIS A 55 -15.54 -10.62 -6.43
N GLY A 56 -14.27 -10.87 -6.14
CA GLY A 56 -13.35 -11.63 -6.99
C GLY A 56 -13.03 -11.02 -8.36
N GLU A 57 -13.77 -10.01 -8.83
CA GLU A 57 -13.50 -9.34 -10.11
C GLU A 57 -12.58 -8.12 -9.98
N GLY A 58 -12.05 -7.68 -11.13
CA GLY A 58 -11.12 -6.58 -11.22
C GLY A 58 -11.73 -5.21 -10.90
N ASP A 59 -11.28 -4.58 -9.81
CA ASP A 59 -11.70 -3.25 -9.39
C ASP A 59 -10.62 -2.18 -9.61
N THR A 60 -11.04 -0.94 -9.89
CA THR A 60 -10.16 0.23 -9.79
C THR A 60 -10.09 0.72 -8.34
N VAL A 61 -9.15 1.61 -8.02
CA VAL A 61 -9.05 2.18 -6.68
C VAL A 61 -10.28 2.99 -6.29
N GLU A 62 -10.91 3.66 -7.26
CA GLU A 62 -12.15 4.42 -7.05
C GLU A 62 -13.33 3.48 -6.76
N THR A 63 -13.43 2.36 -7.48
CA THR A 63 -14.45 1.34 -7.22
C THR A 63 -14.25 0.73 -5.83
N LEU A 64 -13.01 0.40 -5.45
CA LEU A 64 -12.69 -0.10 -4.11
C LEU A 64 -13.12 0.89 -3.03
N ALA A 65 -12.76 2.17 -3.19
CA ALA A 65 -13.11 3.21 -2.25
C ALA A 65 -14.62 3.38 -2.10
N ALA A 66 -15.35 3.41 -3.22
CA ALA A 66 -16.80 3.55 -3.24
C ALA A 66 -17.51 2.35 -2.59
N ALA A 67 -17.12 1.12 -2.95
CA ALA A 67 -17.72 -0.10 -2.42
C ALA A 67 -17.42 -0.28 -0.92
N ALA A 68 -16.17 0.00 -0.50
CA ALA A 68 -15.78 -0.07 0.90
C ALA A 68 -16.32 1.09 1.74
N GLN A 69 -16.82 2.16 1.11
CA GLN A 69 -17.26 3.43 1.72
C GLN A 69 -16.14 4.13 2.51
N ILE A 70 -14.96 4.22 1.90
CA ILE A 70 -13.76 4.81 2.50
C ILE A 70 -13.15 5.90 1.60
N PRO A 71 -12.30 6.79 2.14
CA PRO A 71 -11.56 7.75 1.32
C PRO A 71 -10.65 7.05 0.30
N VAL A 72 -10.58 7.60 -0.92
CA VAL A 72 -9.75 7.06 -2.02
C VAL A 72 -8.28 6.92 -1.62
N THR A 73 -7.74 7.85 -0.83
CA THR A 73 -6.36 7.78 -0.34
C THR A 73 -6.11 6.59 0.60
N GLN A 74 -7.11 6.18 1.39
CA GLN A 74 -7.03 4.97 2.21
C GLN A 74 -7.10 3.71 1.35
N ALA A 75 -8.02 3.68 0.37
CA ALA A 75 -8.10 2.59 -0.59
C ALA A 75 -6.79 2.41 -1.39
N ALA A 76 -6.20 3.52 -1.84
CA ALA A 76 -4.92 3.52 -2.54
C ALA A 76 -3.77 3.02 -1.66
N THR A 77 -3.76 3.40 -0.38
CA THR A 77 -2.76 2.93 0.59
C THR A 77 -2.88 1.43 0.85
N ALA A 78 -4.09 0.93 1.07
CA ALA A 78 -4.37 -0.49 1.23
C ALA A 78 -3.97 -1.29 -0.02
N LEU A 79 -4.40 -0.83 -1.19
CA LEU A 79 -4.09 -1.47 -2.47
C LEU A 79 -2.59 -1.52 -2.73
N ALA A 80 -1.86 -0.43 -2.48
CA ALA A 80 -0.41 -0.39 -2.66
C ALA A 80 0.31 -1.43 -1.78
N PHE A 81 -0.13 -1.61 -0.53
CA PHE A 81 0.41 -2.64 0.35
C PHE A 81 0.10 -4.05 -0.17
N LEU A 82 -1.15 -4.32 -0.56
CA LEU A 82 -1.52 -5.63 -1.10
C LEU A 82 -0.77 -5.99 -2.39
N LEU A 83 -0.47 -4.99 -3.25
CA LEU A 83 0.36 -5.15 -4.44
C LEU A 83 1.82 -5.43 -4.08
N GLU A 84 2.41 -4.70 -3.13
CA GLU A 84 3.78 -4.92 -2.64
C GLU A 84 3.95 -6.34 -2.10
N ARG A 85 2.92 -6.88 -1.44
CA ARG A 85 2.90 -8.23 -0.89
C ARG A 85 2.53 -9.33 -1.89
N GLY A 86 2.19 -8.97 -3.13
CA GLY A 86 1.76 -9.92 -4.14
C GLY A 86 0.42 -10.60 -3.84
N ILE A 87 -0.39 -10.04 -2.94
CA ILE A 87 -1.71 -10.55 -2.58
C ILE A 87 -2.76 -10.10 -3.61
N VAL A 88 -2.51 -8.95 -4.24
CA VAL A 88 -3.28 -8.40 -5.34
C VAL A 88 -2.34 -8.18 -6.53
N THR A 89 -2.87 -8.30 -7.75
CA THR A 89 -2.14 -7.97 -8.99
C THR A 89 -2.95 -6.99 -9.83
N THR A 90 -2.27 -6.26 -10.72
CA THR A 90 -2.94 -5.33 -11.64
C THR A 90 -2.88 -5.88 -13.08
N GLU A 91 -4.04 -6.04 -13.71
CA GLU A 91 -4.17 -6.30 -15.15
C GLU A 91 -5.05 -5.21 -15.79
N ARG A 92 -4.60 -4.62 -16.91
CA ARG A 92 -5.39 -3.65 -17.71
C ARG A 92 -6.04 -2.53 -16.85
N ARG A 93 -5.30 -2.03 -15.85
CA ARG A 93 -5.70 -0.99 -14.88
C ARG A 93 -6.75 -1.41 -13.84
N LYS A 94 -7.07 -2.69 -13.75
CA LYS A 94 -7.92 -3.27 -12.73
C LYS A 94 -7.09 -4.16 -11.81
N ASN A 95 -7.52 -4.25 -10.56
CA ASN A 95 -6.81 -4.98 -9.52
C ASN A 95 -7.58 -6.23 -9.17
N PHE A 96 -6.90 -7.37 -9.13
CA PHE A 96 -7.49 -8.68 -8.95
C PHE A 96 -6.81 -9.40 -7.77
N PRO A 97 -7.56 -10.22 -7.01
CA PRO A 97 -6.96 -11.15 -6.07
C PRO A 97 -5.91 -12.02 -6.76
N ALA A 98 -4.73 -12.15 -6.16
CA ALA A 98 -3.69 -13.09 -6.58
C ALA A 98 -3.61 -14.31 -5.65
N THR A 99 -4.29 -14.24 -4.50
CA THR A 99 -4.46 -15.34 -3.56
C THR A 99 -5.94 -15.68 -3.38
N ILE A 100 -6.23 -16.75 -2.64
CA ILE A 100 -7.60 -17.26 -2.44
C ILE A 100 -8.36 -16.46 -1.39
N ASP A 101 -7.67 -16.00 -0.34
CA ASP A 101 -8.27 -15.29 0.80
C ASP A 101 -7.43 -14.03 1.08
N VAL A 102 -7.81 -12.94 0.42
CA VAL A 102 -7.12 -11.66 0.48
C VAL A 102 -7.19 -11.08 1.89
N HIS A 103 -8.29 -11.29 2.60
CA HIS A 103 -8.41 -10.86 4.00
C HIS A 103 -7.44 -11.62 4.92
N LEU A 104 -7.38 -12.95 4.84
CA LEU A 104 -6.48 -13.72 5.68
C LEU A 104 -5.02 -13.36 5.41
N ASP A 105 -4.61 -13.33 4.13
CA ASP A 105 -3.23 -13.03 3.76
C ASP A 105 -2.88 -11.56 4.06
N GLY A 106 -3.79 -10.64 3.75
CA GLY A 106 -3.61 -9.21 4.02
C GLY A 106 -3.49 -8.90 5.50
N MET A 107 -4.31 -9.54 6.34
CA MET A 107 -4.22 -9.38 7.79
C MET A 107 -2.98 -10.05 8.39
N THR A 108 -2.53 -11.16 7.81
CA THR A 108 -1.28 -11.82 8.21
C THR A 108 -0.09 -10.90 7.98
N GLU A 109 0.04 -10.33 6.78
CA GLU A 109 1.13 -9.39 6.46
C GLU A 109 1.03 -8.09 7.28
N TYR A 110 -0.19 -7.56 7.50
CA TYR A 110 -0.39 -6.40 8.36
C TYR A 110 0.09 -6.67 9.79
N HIS A 111 -0.24 -7.83 10.36
CA HIS A 111 0.18 -8.18 11.72
C HIS A 111 1.68 -8.44 11.81
N ALA A 112 2.27 -9.13 10.83
CA ALA A 112 3.72 -9.30 10.74
C ALA A 112 4.45 -7.95 10.66
N LEU A 113 3.91 -7.01 9.88
CA LEU A 113 4.46 -5.65 9.77
C LEU A 113 4.35 -4.89 11.10
N ARG A 114 3.24 -5.03 11.82
CA ARG A 114 3.04 -4.42 13.13
C ARG A 114 4.00 -4.97 14.19
N GLU A 115 4.26 -6.27 14.17
CA GLU A 115 5.14 -6.94 15.14
C GLU A 115 6.61 -6.56 14.97
N LYS A 116 7.05 -6.26 13.74
CA LYS A 116 8.41 -5.71 13.50
C LYS A 116 8.64 -4.36 14.18
N GLY A 117 7.57 -3.61 14.45
CA GLY A 117 7.65 -2.24 14.98
C GLY A 117 8.17 -1.24 13.94
N PRO A 118 8.19 0.07 14.26
CA PRO A 118 8.89 1.03 13.42
C PRO A 118 10.40 0.69 13.40
N GLU A 119 11.04 0.76 12.23
CA GLU A 119 12.51 0.76 12.19
C GLU A 119 13.02 1.85 13.13
N PRO A 120 14.04 1.56 13.98
CA PRO A 120 14.62 2.60 14.82
C PRO A 120 15.11 3.72 13.92
N ALA A 121 14.61 4.94 14.15
CA ALA A 121 15.21 6.12 13.55
C ALA A 121 16.67 6.13 13.99
N ASP A 122 17.59 6.22 13.02
CA ASP A 122 19.04 6.18 13.24
C ASP A 122 19.40 6.91 14.54
N ALA A 123 20.01 6.18 15.48
CA ALA A 123 20.57 6.76 16.67
C ALA A 123 21.77 7.62 16.26
N ASP A 124 21.59 8.94 16.31
CA ASP A 124 22.67 9.95 16.23
C ASP A 124 23.84 9.64 17.18
#